data_AF-A0AAV7TEN0-F1
#
_entry.id   AF-A0AAV7TEN0-F1
#
_cell.length_a   1.000
_cell.length_b   1.000
_cell.length_c   1.000
_cell.angle_alpha   90.00
_cell.angle_beta   90.00
_cell.angle_gamma   90.00
#
_symmetry.space_group_name_H-M   'P 1'
#
loop_
_entity.id
_entity.type
_entity.pdbx_description
1 polymer ?
#
loop_
_entity_poly.entity_id
_entity_poly.type
_entity_poly.pdbx_seq_one_letter_code
_entity_poly.pdbx_strand_id
1 'polypeptide(L)'
;MAGYLCFFIFMSSVLPFTDASFDFASYYADHMVLQMAPAKAIIWGYGDVGAFVTVSIYKDYNGLMKKTVQVGGNADIWKVALDPVDHGGPYVLYAEQFFRGGVTSITLQDIYFGDVWLCGGQSNMEMTVLQVFNSTKELAEAYLYPHVRLFTASLVQARVELYDLDKVDLQWSVPTPETLGQGQFTYFSAVCWLFGRNLYDILKYPIGLVESCWGGTPVEAWSSARSLEKCGLSIHIERQKRNTSYYDYSYYGPEVYSVLWNAMIHPLLNMTMKGVIWYQGEANTNLNTELYNCTFPAMIEDWRTSFHEGSEGQTDRYFPFGFVQLSTNQKSESNDNFPIIRWHQTADFGYAPNSRMRNTFMAVAIDLCDETSPYGWCVCVGLVSLRRQAPVRVAAAVVLDCLPLLVKAKCVNGDGKGCKLHTERSGGIVDLELAGHVMRVTALTSVDRQVGLAVERVAFVRSLHCAGRLCVMQRWRKRSY
;
A
#
# COMPACT_ATOMS: atom_id res chain seq x y z
N MET A 1 -72.60 17.71 -28.11
CA MET A 1 -71.64 16.82 -27.42
C MET A 1 -70.72 17.70 -26.60
N ALA A 2 -70.78 17.60 -25.28
CA ALA A 2 -69.99 18.41 -24.37
C ALA A 2 -68.52 17.95 -24.39
N GLY A 3 -67.60 18.84 -24.76
CA GLY A 3 -66.16 18.60 -24.70
C GLY A 3 -65.63 19.02 -23.34
N TYR A 4 -65.12 18.05 -22.57
CA TYR A 4 -64.39 18.30 -21.33
C TYR A 4 -62.97 18.78 -21.68
N LEU A 5 -62.64 20.04 -21.34
CA LEU A 5 -61.28 20.55 -21.38
C LEU A 5 -60.56 20.11 -20.09
N CYS A 6 -59.62 19.18 -20.19
CA CYS A 6 -58.76 18.76 -19.09
C CYS A 6 -57.59 19.75 -18.96
N PHE A 7 -57.59 20.58 -17.91
CA PHE A 7 -56.45 21.41 -17.55
C PHE A 7 -55.39 20.55 -16.84
N PHE A 8 -54.26 20.29 -17.50
CA PHE A 8 -53.08 19.72 -16.85
C PHE A 8 -52.35 20.84 -16.08
N ILE A 9 -52.44 20.79 -14.75
CA ILE A 9 -51.59 21.61 -13.86
C ILE A 9 -50.22 20.94 -13.82
N PHE A 10 -49.21 21.56 -14.44
CA PHE A 10 -47.81 21.21 -14.23
C PHE A 10 -47.41 21.62 -12.81
N MET A 11 -47.49 20.68 -11.86
CA MET A 11 -46.80 20.79 -10.58
C MET A 11 -45.30 20.66 -10.86
N SER A 12 -44.58 21.78 -10.91
CA SER A 12 -43.11 21.77 -10.89
C SER A 12 -42.66 21.22 -9.54
N SER A 13 -42.22 19.97 -9.50
CA SER A 13 -41.51 19.42 -8.35
C SER A 13 -40.16 20.13 -8.23
N VAL A 14 -40.13 21.22 -7.46
CA VAL A 14 -38.87 21.78 -6.97
C VAL A 14 -38.34 20.77 -5.96
N LEU A 15 -37.37 19.95 -6.38
CA LEU A 15 -36.61 19.14 -5.45
C LEU A 15 -35.97 20.09 -4.43
N PRO A 16 -36.08 19.83 -3.11
CA PRO A 16 -35.37 20.64 -2.12
C PRO A 16 -33.88 20.52 -2.41
N PHE A 17 -33.26 21.64 -2.79
CA PHE A 17 -31.81 21.79 -2.74
C PHE A 17 -31.42 21.58 -1.27
N THR A 18 -30.78 20.46 -0.96
CA THR A 18 -30.02 20.34 0.27
C THR A 18 -28.87 21.33 0.14
N ASP A 19 -28.89 22.39 0.93
CA ASP A 19 -27.80 23.35 1.03
C ASP A 19 -26.55 22.57 1.42
N ALA A 20 -25.66 22.32 0.45
CA ALA A 20 -24.37 21.70 0.75
C ALA A 20 -23.58 22.71 1.59
N SER A 21 -23.44 22.42 2.88
CA SER A 21 -22.62 23.24 3.79
C SER A 21 -21.23 23.40 3.18
N PHE A 22 -20.74 24.65 3.09
CA PHE A 22 -19.36 24.91 2.68
C PHE A 22 -18.42 24.12 3.59
N ASP A 23 -17.67 23.18 3.01
CA ASP A 23 -16.72 22.33 3.72
C ASP A 23 -15.61 21.80 2.81
N PHE A 24 -14.50 21.37 3.40
CA PHE A 24 -13.54 20.51 2.69
C PHE A 24 -14.11 19.09 2.54
N ALA A 25 -13.54 18.30 1.61
CA ALA A 25 -13.83 16.87 1.59
C ALA A 25 -13.44 16.19 2.91
N SER A 26 -14.14 15.11 3.24
CA SER A 26 -14.15 14.44 4.55
C SER A 26 -12.79 14.05 5.13
N TYR A 27 -11.77 13.85 4.27
CA TYR A 27 -10.42 13.44 4.66
C TYR A 27 -9.44 14.60 4.82
N TYR A 28 -9.85 15.86 4.67
CA TYR A 28 -9.01 17.00 5.04
C TYR A 28 -9.28 17.37 6.50
N ALA A 29 -8.23 17.44 7.30
CA ALA A 29 -8.31 17.83 8.71
C ALA A 29 -7.00 18.49 9.16
N ASP A 30 -6.98 18.99 10.40
CA ASP A 30 -5.75 19.40 11.07
C ASP A 30 -4.72 18.26 11.09
N HIS A 31 -3.44 18.58 11.26
CA HIS A 31 -2.34 17.60 11.36
C HIS A 31 -2.02 16.80 10.08
N MET A 32 -2.68 17.07 8.96
CA MET A 32 -2.50 16.30 7.73
C MET A 32 -1.17 16.56 7.02
N VAL A 33 -0.82 15.63 6.12
CA VAL A 33 0.29 15.80 5.18
C VAL A 33 -0.27 15.85 3.75
N LEU A 34 0.07 16.91 3.02
CA LEU A 34 -0.18 17.05 1.59
C LEU A 34 1.07 16.62 0.80
N GLN A 35 0.86 16.10 -0.41
CA GLN A 35 1.99 15.70 -1.26
C GLN A 35 2.85 16.90 -1.66
N MET A 36 4.15 16.79 -1.42
CA MET A 36 5.16 17.81 -1.76
C MET A 36 5.49 17.87 -3.25
N ALA A 37 6.22 18.92 -3.62
CA ALA A 37 6.84 19.11 -4.93
C ALA A 37 7.63 17.88 -5.42
N PRO A 38 7.72 17.65 -6.74
CA PRO A 38 7.28 18.52 -7.84
C PRO A 38 5.78 18.43 -8.17
N ALA A 39 5.06 17.48 -7.56
CA ALA A 39 3.61 17.38 -7.73
C ALA A 39 2.88 18.53 -7.05
N LYS A 40 1.65 18.79 -7.48
CA LYS A 40 0.73 19.72 -6.82
C LYS A 40 -0.26 18.95 -5.97
N ALA A 41 -0.44 19.37 -4.72
CA ALA A 41 -1.55 18.90 -3.91
C ALA A 41 -2.86 19.47 -4.47
N ILE A 42 -3.83 18.59 -4.71
CA ILE A 42 -5.21 18.98 -5.04
C ILE A 42 -5.96 19.18 -3.72
N ILE A 43 -6.72 20.27 -3.63
CA ILE A 43 -7.62 20.57 -2.52
C ILE A 43 -9.02 20.74 -3.09
N TRP A 44 -10.02 20.14 -2.46
CA TRP A 44 -11.40 20.20 -2.92
C TRP A 44 -12.38 20.05 -1.76
N GLY A 45 -13.64 20.38 -2.03
CA GLY A 45 -14.73 20.28 -1.07
C GLY A 45 -16.06 20.72 -1.66
N TYR A 46 -17.00 21.04 -0.78
CA TYR A 46 -18.36 21.42 -1.10
C TYR A 46 -18.62 22.91 -0.90
N GLY A 47 -19.60 23.46 -1.61
CA GLY A 47 -20.13 24.79 -1.35
C GLY A 47 -21.25 25.19 -2.31
N ASP A 48 -21.83 26.36 -2.07
CA ASP A 48 -22.84 26.98 -2.93
C ASP A 48 -22.46 27.10 -4.42
N VAL A 49 -23.34 26.59 -5.29
CA VAL A 49 -23.21 26.69 -6.75
C VAL A 49 -23.05 28.14 -7.21
N GLY A 50 -22.02 28.39 -8.04
CA GLY A 50 -21.73 29.70 -8.61
C GLY A 50 -20.99 30.65 -7.67
N ALA A 51 -20.79 30.28 -6.39
CA ALA A 51 -19.93 31.01 -5.48
C ALA A 51 -18.46 30.95 -5.89
N PHE A 52 -17.68 31.92 -5.43
CA PHE A 52 -16.23 31.89 -5.56
C PHE A 52 -15.60 31.39 -4.27
N VAL A 53 -14.81 30.33 -4.37
CA VAL A 53 -14.01 29.78 -3.26
C VAL A 53 -12.56 30.20 -3.47
N THR A 54 -11.97 30.75 -2.43
CA THR A 54 -10.55 31.08 -2.37
C THR A 54 -9.87 30.19 -1.34
N VAL A 55 -8.81 29.51 -1.76
CA VAL A 55 -7.94 28.69 -0.91
C VAL A 55 -6.59 29.38 -0.77
N SER A 56 -6.13 29.55 0.47
CA SER A 56 -4.87 30.22 0.81
C SER A 56 -4.01 29.35 1.72
N ILE A 57 -2.70 29.36 1.51
CA ILE A 57 -1.71 28.74 2.40
C ILE A 57 -0.92 29.84 3.10
N TYR A 58 -0.77 29.73 4.42
CA TYR A 58 0.02 30.64 5.24
C TYR A 58 1.12 29.90 5.99
N LYS A 59 2.24 30.59 6.23
CA LYS A 59 3.30 30.20 7.16
C LYS A 59 3.71 31.40 7.99
N ASP A 60 3.67 31.31 9.32
CA ASP A 60 4.04 32.40 10.24
C ASP A 60 3.37 33.74 9.89
N TYR A 61 2.06 33.70 9.60
CA TYR A 61 1.23 34.85 9.14
C TYR A 61 1.58 35.41 7.75
N ASN A 62 2.61 34.89 7.08
CA ASN A 62 2.91 35.25 5.69
C ASN A 62 2.13 34.36 4.72
N GLY A 63 1.37 34.98 3.83
CA GLY A 63 0.67 34.28 2.76
C GLY A 63 1.66 33.70 1.75
N LEU A 64 1.72 32.37 1.65
CA LEU A 64 2.54 31.67 0.67
C LEU A 64 1.88 31.69 -0.70
N MET A 65 0.57 31.45 -0.76
CA MET A 65 -0.19 31.39 -2.00
C MET A 65 -1.69 31.60 -1.80
N LYS A 66 -2.37 31.94 -2.90
CA LYS A 66 -3.82 32.07 -2.99
C LYS A 66 -4.30 31.53 -4.34
N LYS A 67 -5.34 30.70 -4.33
CA LYS A 67 -6.02 30.14 -5.51
C LYS A 67 -7.51 30.43 -5.41
N THR A 68 -8.16 30.78 -6.50
CA THR A 68 -9.60 31.04 -6.54
C THR A 68 -10.24 30.23 -7.64
N VAL A 69 -11.38 29.61 -7.34
CA VAL A 69 -12.19 28.82 -8.28
C VAL A 69 -13.66 29.13 -8.08
N GLN A 70 -14.46 28.95 -9.12
CA GLN A 70 -15.92 29.02 -9.01
C GLN A 70 -16.49 27.62 -8.77
N VAL A 71 -17.44 27.49 -7.84
CA VAL A 71 -18.12 26.22 -7.59
C VAL A 71 -18.91 25.80 -8.84
N GLY A 72 -18.69 24.58 -9.31
CA GLY A 72 -19.30 24.06 -10.54
C GLY A 72 -20.80 23.79 -10.40
N GLY A 73 -21.56 24.07 -11.46
CA GLY A 73 -23.03 24.01 -11.44
C GLY A 73 -23.69 22.64 -11.35
N ASN A 74 -22.93 21.54 -11.45
CA ASN A 74 -23.49 20.19 -11.55
C ASN A 74 -23.25 19.30 -10.31
N ALA A 75 -22.46 19.74 -9.32
CA ALA A 75 -22.05 18.85 -8.23
C ALA A 75 -21.75 19.52 -6.88
N ASP A 76 -22.07 20.81 -6.69
CA ASP A 76 -21.76 21.58 -5.47
C ASP A 76 -20.28 21.49 -5.03
N ILE A 77 -19.39 21.08 -5.93
CA ILE A 77 -17.97 20.79 -5.66
C ILE A 77 -17.10 21.89 -6.23
N TRP A 78 -16.10 22.28 -5.46
CA TRP A 78 -14.97 23.08 -5.90
C TRP A 78 -13.68 22.28 -5.76
N LYS A 79 -12.72 22.50 -6.66
CA LYS A 79 -11.41 21.85 -6.67
C LYS A 79 -10.34 22.83 -7.15
N VAL A 80 -9.18 22.83 -6.51
CA VAL A 80 -8.01 23.62 -6.89
C VAL A 80 -6.72 22.81 -6.78
N ALA A 81 -5.81 23.00 -7.73
CA ALA A 81 -4.43 22.57 -7.60
C ALA A 81 -3.60 23.68 -6.96
N LEU A 82 -2.92 23.38 -5.85
CA LEU A 82 -1.93 24.30 -5.26
C LEU A 82 -0.70 24.42 -6.18
N ASP A 83 0.13 25.43 -5.99
CA ASP A 83 1.48 25.40 -6.56
C ASP A 83 2.34 24.38 -5.81
N PRO A 84 3.37 23.79 -6.43
CA PRO A 84 4.25 22.84 -5.75
C PRO A 84 4.93 23.49 -4.55
N VAL A 85 4.94 22.80 -3.41
CA VAL A 85 5.57 23.26 -2.16
C VAL A 85 6.63 22.25 -1.74
N ASP A 86 7.82 22.72 -1.40
CA ASP A 86 8.88 21.87 -0.83
C ASP A 86 8.43 21.28 0.51
N HIS A 87 9.05 20.18 0.92
CA HIS A 87 8.68 19.52 2.18
C HIS A 87 8.85 20.44 3.40
N GLY A 88 7.97 20.29 4.40
CA GLY A 88 8.06 21.02 5.66
C GLY A 88 6.71 21.52 6.13
N GLY A 89 6.74 22.49 7.03
CA GLY A 89 5.57 23.01 7.75
C GLY A 89 5.98 23.47 9.15
N PRO A 90 5.00 23.69 10.05
CA PRO A 90 3.57 23.63 9.77
C PRO A 90 3.11 24.82 8.92
N TYR A 91 2.05 24.61 8.16
CA TYR A 91 1.30 25.61 7.40
C TYR A 91 -0.14 25.69 7.92
N VAL A 92 -0.83 26.77 7.57
CA VAL A 92 -2.27 26.92 7.75
C VAL A 92 -2.92 26.91 6.37
N LEU A 93 -3.92 26.03 6.19
CA LEU A 93 -4.77 25.98 5.01
C LEU A 93 -6.10 26.66 5.34
N TYR A 94 -6.44 27.70 4.59
CA TYR A 94 -7.62 28.50 4.80
C TYR A 94 -8.46 28.53 3.53
N ALA A 95 -9.74 28.21 3.63
CA ALA A 95 -10.70 28.34 2.54
C ALA A 95 -11.80 29.35 2.93
N GLU A 96 -12.11 30.26 2.02
CA GLU A 96 -13.22 31.20 2.15
C GLU A 96 -14.12 31.12 0.91
N GLN A 97 -15.43 31.12 1.14
CA GLN A 97 -16.43 31.22 0.10
C GLN A 97 -17.13 32.57 0.20
N PHE A 98 -17.29 33.23 -0.94
CA PHE A 98 -18.13 34.42 -1.08
C PHE A 98 -19.37 34.09 -1.89
N PHE A 99 -20.54 34.21 -1.27
CA PHE A 99 -21.82 33.98 -1.92
C PHE A 99 -22.89 34.96 -1.42
N ARG A 100 -23.63 35.58 -2.35
CA ARG A 100 -24.74 36.52 -2.06
C ARG A 100 -24.41 37.61 -1.02
N GLY A 101 -23.17 38.08 -0.96
CA GLY A 101 -22.73 39.10 -0.02
C GLY A 101 -22.33 38.61 1.37
N GLY A 102 -22.42 37.29 1.63
CA GLY A 102 -21.88 36.64 2.82
C GLY A 102 -20.50 36.03 2.58
N VAL A 103 -19.74 35.84 3.66
CA VAL A 103 -18.47 35.11 3.67
C VAL A 103 -18.57 33.97 4.69
N THR A 104 -18.31 32.75 4.24
CA THR A 104 -18.11 31.56 5.06
C THR A 104 -16.66 31.12 4.94
N SER A 105 -16.07 30.65 6.03
CA SER A 105 -14.63 30.31 6.03
C SER A 105 -14.32 29.15 6.94
N ILE A 106 -13.27 28.41 6.59
CA ILE A 106 -12.82 27.18 7.25
C ILE A 106 -11.30 27.20 7.28
N THR A 107 -10.73 26.78 8.41
CA THR A 107 -9.28 26.80 8.63
C THR A 107 -8.84 25.43 9.12
N LEU A 108 -7.80 24.89 8.49
CA LEU A 108 -7.05 23.73 8.94
C LEU A 108 -5.63 24.14 9.31
N GLN A 109 -5.14 23.59 10.42
CA GLN A 109 -3.86 23.93 11.04
C GLN A 109 -2.92 22.73 11.12
N ASP A 110 -1.64 23.00 11.40
CA ASP A 110 -0.59 21.97 11.51
C ASP A 110 -0.45 21.12 10.24
N ILE A 111 -0.52 21.78 9.08
CA ILE A 111 -0.46 21.13 7.77
C ILE A 111 0.99 21.01 7.32
N TYR A 112 1.43 19.82 6.91
CA TYR A 112 2.76 19.61 6.36
C TYR A 112 2.71 19.25 4.87
N PHE A 113 3.80 19.56 4.16
CA PHE A 113 4.07 18.99 2.84
C PHE A 113 5.13 17.89 2.98
N GLY A 114 4.88 16.74 2.37
CA GLY A 114 5.69 15.54 2.49
C GLY A 114 5.32 14.47 1.46
N ASP A 115 5.82 13.25 1.61
CA ASP A 115 5.37 12.12 0.78
C ASP A 115 4.14 11.47 1.42
N VAL A 116 3.06 11.32 0.65
CA VAL A 116 1.81 10.67 1.09
C VAL A 116 1.71 9.26 0.53
N TRP A 117 1.46 8.28 1.39
CA TRP A 117 1.39 6.86 1.03
C TRP A 117 0.04 6.27 1.43
N LEU A 118 -0.57 5.55 0.49
CA LEU A 118 -1.78 4.76 0.73
C LEU A 118 -1.39 3.32 1.09
N CYS A 119 -1.91 2.83 2.20
CA CYS A 119 -1.70 1.50 2.74
C CYS A 119 -3.00 0.72 2.64
N GLY A 120 -3.04 -0.31 1.78
CA GLY A 120 -4.26 -1.07 1.52
C GLY A 120 -4.06 -2.58 1.60
N GLY A 121 -5.18 -3.30 1.70
CA GLY A 121 -5.18 -4.75 1.68
C GLY A 121 -6.19 -5.33 2.65
N GLN A 122 -5.86 -6.50 3.21
CA GLN A 122 -6.70 -7.22 4.15
C GLN A 122 -6.07 -7.30 5.55
N SER A 123 -6.42 -8.34 6.33
CA SER A 123 -6.13 -8.45 7.76
C SER A 123 -4.66 -8.26 8.13
N ASN A 124 -3.73 -8.74 7.31
CA ASN A 124 -2.29 -8.55 7.54
C ASN A 124 -1.82 -7.10 7.33
N MET A 125 -2.51 -6.30 6.51
CA MET A 125 -2.34 -4.84 6.46
C MET A 125 -3.04 -4.18 7.66
N GLU A 126 -4.25 -4.61 8.00
CA GLU A 126 -5.12 -4.02 9.05
C GLU A 126 -4.64 -4.26 10.49
N MET A 127 -3.74 -5.21 10.69
CA MET A 127 -3.14 -5.50 11.99
C MET A 127 -2.57 -4.24 12.64
N THR A 128 -2.93 -3.97 13.90
CA THR A 128 -2.49 -2.78 14.61
C THR A 128 -1.09 -2.93 15.21
N VAL A 129 -0.46 -1.81 15.59
CA VAL A 129 0.88 -1.82 16.22
C VAL A 129 0.91 -2.64 17.52
N LEU A 130 -0.22 -2.83 18.20
CA LEU A 130 -0.30 -3.72 19.36
C LEU A 130 -0.01 -5.20 19.03
N GLN A 131 -0.22 -5.59 17.77
CA GLN A 131 -0.20 -6.99 17.32
C GLN A 131 1.15 -7.41 16.72
N VAL A 132 2.19 -6.57 16.78
CA VAL A 132 3.55 -6.89 16.31
C VAL A 132 4.53 -7.09 17.47
N PHE A 133 5.66 -7.77 17.21
CA PHE A 133 6.73 -7.85 18.20
C PHE A 133 7.27 -6.46 18.56
N ASN A 134 7.70 -6.30 19.81
CA ASN A 134 8.19 -5.04 20.38
C ASN A 134 7.16 -3.90 20.38
N SER A 135 5.85 -4.19 20.28
CA SER A 135 4.79 -3.19 20.32
C SER A 135 4.91 -2.19 21.48
N THR A 136 5.27 -2.66 22.68
CA THR A 136 5.52 -1.77 23.84
C THR A 136 6.57 -0.70 23.55
N LYS A 137 7.67 -1.08 22.89
CA LYS A 137 8.74 -0.14 22.53
C LYS A 137 8.30 0.78 21.40
N GLU A 138 7.65 0.24 20.38
CA GLU A 138 7.16 1.01 19.23
C GLU A 138 6.18 2.10 19.68
N LEU A 139 5.24 1.77 20.57
CA LEU A 139 4.29 2.73 21.13
C LEU A 139 4.98 3.76 22.04
N ALA A 140 5.94 3.32 22.87
CA ALA A 140 6.69 4.22 23.74
C ALA A 140 7.58 5.20 22.97
N GLU A 141 8.07 4.83 21.79
CA GLU A 141 8.94 5.65 20.94
C GLU A 141 8.18 6.43 19.86
N ALA A 142 6.85 6.28 19.77
CA ALA A 142 6.01 6.94 18.76
C ALA A 142 6.22 8.47 18.72
N TYR A 143 6.37 9.10 19.88
CA TYR A 143 6.59 10.55 20.01
C TYR A 143 7.87 11.06 19.33
N LEU A 144 8.83 10.17 19.01
CA LEU A 144 10.06 10.52 18.28
C LEU A 144 9.81 10.80 16.79
N TYR A 145 8.60 10.51 16.30
CA TYR A 145 8.23 10.61 14.90
C TYR A 145 7.04 11.59 14.68
N PRO A 146 7.09 12.83 15.22
CA PRO A 146 5.95 13.75 15.18
C PRO A 146 5.59 14.24 13.76
N HIS A 147 6.40 13.91 12.75
CA HIS A 147 6.17 14.26 11.35
C HIS A 147 5.73 13.06 10.49
N VAL A 148 5.46 11.90 11.10
CA VAL A 148 4.76 10.78 10.46
C VAL A 148 3.30 10.86 10.88
N ARG A 149 2.41 11.23 9.96
CA ARG A 149 1.00 11.52 10.27
C ARG A 149 0.09 10.40 9.78
N LEU A 150 -0.91 10.08 10.59
CA LEU A 150 -1.75 8.90 10.45
C LEU A 150 -3.18 9.31 10.09
N PHE A 151 -3.80 8.57 9.18
CA PHE A 151 -5.21 8.71 8.80
C PHE A 151 -5.79 7.34 8.46
N THR A 152 -6.99 7.01 8.96
CA THR A 152 -7.65 5.72 8.68
C THR A 152 -9.07 5.94 8.19
N ALA A 153 -9.35 5.46 6.97
CA ALA A 153 -10.71 5.41 6.43
C ALA A 153 -11.55 4.37 7.18
N SER A 154 -12.83 4.65 7.43
CA SER A 154 -13.71 3.67 8.07
C SER A 154 -14.04 2.50 7.14
N LEU A 155 -14.38 1.37 7.77
CA LEU A 155 -14.87 0.18 7.09
C LEU A 155 -16.28 0.42 6.52
N VAL A 156 -16.34 0.87 5.27
CA VAL A 156 -17.59 1.17 4.54
C VAL A 156 -17.59 0.43 3.20
N GLN A 157 -18.76 -0.01 2.75
CA GLN A 157 -18.95 -0.63 1.44
C GLN A 157 -20.08 0.08 0.68
N ALA A 158 -19.94 0.23 -0.63
CA ALA A 158 -20.95 0.87 -1.47
C ALA A 158 -21.12 0.14 -2.81
N ARG A 159 -22.36 0.07 -3.30
CA ARG A 159 -22.65 -0.55 -4.60
C ARG A 159 -22.35 0.36 -5.80
N VAL A 160 -22.06 1.62 -5.54
CA VAL A 160 -21.73 2.66 -6.53
C VAL A 160 -20.56 3.47 -6.00
N GLU A 161 -19.72 3.96 -6.91
CA GLU A 161 -18.59 4.83 -6.60
C GLU A 161 -19.06 6.06 -5.82
N LEU A 162 -18.52 6.26 -4.61
CA LEU A 162 -18.78 7.44 -3.79
C LEU A 162 -17.82 8.57 -4.18
N TYR A 163 -18.29 9.82 -4.13
CA TYR A 163 -17.44 10.98 -4.39
C TYR A 163 -16.52 11.32 -3.22
N ASP A 164 -16.99 11.12 -1.99
CA ASP A 164 -16.28 11.39 -0.75
C ASP A 164 -16.44 10.20 0.22
N LEU A 165 -15.60 10.11 1.25
CA LEU A 165 -15.72 9.06 2.25
C LEU A 165 -17.00 9.29 3.06
N ASP A 166 -17.77 8.23 3.25
CA ASP A 166 -18.96 8.26 4.10
C ASP A 166 -18.59 8.45 5.58
N LYS A 167 -17.46 7.88 6.00
CA LYS A 167 -16.97 7.96 7.37
C LYS A 167 -15.44 7.82 7.45
N VAL A 168 -14.84 8.54 8.39
CA VAL A 168 -13.42 8.45 8.77
C VAL A 168 -13.33 7.87 10.19
N ASP A 169 -12.43 6.91 10.41
CA ASP A 169 -12.28 6.25 11.71
C ASP A 169 -11.21 6.91 12.58
N LEU A 170 -10.06 7.20 11.98
CA LEU A 170 -9.01 8.02 12.58
C LEU A 170 -8.76 9.24 11.68
N GLN A 171 -9.14 10.42 12.18
CA GLN A 171 -8.75 11.69 11.56
C GLN A 171 -7.23 11.87 11.59
N TRP A 172 -6.73 12.73 10.71
CA TRP A 172 -5.30 13.06 10.66
C TRP A 172 -4.74 13.37 12.06
N SER A 173 -3.70 12.62 12.44
CA SER A 173 -3.20 12.66 13.81
C SER A 173 -1.69 12.45 13.90
N VAL A 174 -1.11 12.94 15.00
CA VAL A 174 0.24 12.58 15.43
C VAL A 174 0.28 11.14 15.95
N PRO A 175 1.44 10.46 15.86
CA PRO A 175 1.56 9.10 16.37
C PRO A 175 1.69 9.13 17.89
N THR A 176 0.75 8.48 18.57
CA THR A 176 0.72 8.27 20.01
C THR A 176 0.41 6.79 20.29
N PRO A 177 0.61 6.30 21.52
CA PRO A 177 0.17 4.97 21.89
C PRO A 177 -1.31 4.71 21.57
N GLU A 178 -2.15 5.72 21.73
CA GLU A 178 -3.57 5.66 21.41
C GLU A 178 -3.80 5.61 19.90
N THR A 179 -3.24 6.52 19.10
CA THR A 179 -3.51 6.56 17.65
C THR A 179 -2.91 5.38 16.89
N LEU A 180 -1.86 4.74 17.42
CA LEU A 180 -1.25 3.54 16.83
C LEU A 180 -1.86 2.23 17.34
N GLY A 181 -2.50 2.24 18.51
CA GLY A 181 -2.77 1.03 19.29
C GLY A 181 -4.16 1.00 19.93
N GLN A 182 -5.21 1.44 19.24
CA GLN A 182 -6.60 1.44 19.75
C GLN A 182 -7.27 0.06 19.75
N GLY A 183 -6.58 -0.97 20.23
CA GLY A 183 -7.08 -2.35 20.27
C GLY A 183 -6.68 -3.17 19.05
N GLN A 184 -7.32 -4.33 18.89
CA GLN A 184 -7.03 -5.28 17.82
C GLN A 184 -7.90 -4.96 16.59
N PHE A 185 -7.29 -4.90 15.41
CA PHE A 185 -7.97 -4.61 14.14
C PHE A 185 -8.87 -3.36 14.17
N THR A 186 -8.37 -2.29 14.79
CA THR A 186 -9.10 -1.02 14.89
C THR A 186 -8.36 0.03 14.07
N TYR A 187 -7.21 0.49 14.56
CA TYR A 187 -6.18 1.24 13.84
C TYR A 187 -5.01 1.45 14.83
N PHE A 188 -3.79 1.71 14.40
CA PHE A 188 -3.33 1.96 13.02
C PHE A 188 -2.50 0.79 12.50
N SER A 189 -2.57 0.52 11.19
CA SER A 189 -1.80 -0.53 10.50
C SER A 189 -0.31 -0.52 10.90
N ALA A 190 0.15 -1.63 11.48
CA ALA A 190 1.53 -1.81 11.89
C ALA A 190 2.48 -1.81 10.69
N VAL A 191 2.10 -2.46 9.60
CA VAL A 191 2.90 -2.48 8.36
C VAL A 191 3.05 -1.07 7.81
N CYS A 192 1.95 -0.30 7.79
CA CYS A 192 1.96 1.09 7.33
C CYS A 192 2.82 1.98 8.24
N TRP A 193 2.65 1.89 9.55
CA TRP A 193 3.46 2.61 10.54
C TRP A 193 4.95 2.33 10.39
N LEU A 194 5.31 1.04 10.37
CA LEU A 194 6.70 0.60 10.29
C LEU A 194 7.33 1.02 8.95
N PHE A 195 6.57 1.03 7.85
CA PHE A 195 7.02 1.55 6.57
C PHE A 195 7.29 3.06 6.65
N GLY A 196 6.32 3.86 7.09
CA GLY A 196 6.43 5.31 7.15
C GLY A 196 7.50 5.81 8.11
N ARG A 197 7.63 5.20 9.30
CA ARG A 197 8.70 5.57 10.25
C ARG A 197 10.09 5.28 9.68
N ASN A 198 10.26 4.16 8.96
CA ASN A 198 11.54 3.80 8.35
C ASN A 198 11.88 4.77 7.20
N LEU A 199 10.87 5.16 6.41
CA LEU A 199 11.03 6.23 5.42
C LEU A 199 11.46 7.54 6.07
N TYR A 200 10.78 7.96 7.13
CA TYR A 200 11.13 9.17 7.87
C TYR A 200 12.57 9.10 8.43
N ASP A 201 13.01 7.93 8.90
CA ASP A 201 14.36 7.74 9.42
C ASP A 201 15.46 7.93 8.36
N ILE A 202 15.13 7.72 7.08
CA ILE A 202 16.04 7.90 5.96
C ILE A 202 15.92 9.31 5.37
N LEU A 203 14.69 9.78 5.19
CA LEU A 203 14.36 10.96 4.38
C LEU A 203 14.33 12.26 5.20
N LYS A 204 14.02 12.16 6.49
CA LYS A 204 14.00 13.28 7.46
C LYS A 204 13.08 14.46 7.06
N TYR A 205 12.00 14.17 6.35
CA TYR A 205 10.92 15.11 6.06
C TYR A 205 9.54 14.46 6.30
N PRO A 206 8.42 15.23 6.38
CA PRO A 206 7.10 14.70 6.74
C PRO A 206 6.61 13.54 5.86
N ILE A 207 5.94 12.56 6.47
CA ILE A 207 5.35 11.42 5.78
C ILE A 207 3.88 11.32 6.19
N GLY A 208 2.98 11.27 5.21
CA GLY A 208 1.55 11.00 5.42
C GLY A 208 1.24 9.54 5.16
N LEU A 209 0.52 8.89 6.07
CA LEU A 209 0.13 7.49 5.97
C LEU A 209 -1.40 7.40 6.00
N VAL A 210 -1.98 6.89 4.91
CA VAL A 210 -3.41 6.75 4.70
C VAL A 210 -3.77 5.27 4.70
N GLU A 211 -4.44 4.79 5.73
CA GLU A 211 -4.88 3.41 5.86
C GLU A 211 -6.28 3.23 5.25
N SER A 212 -6.38 2.23 4.36
CA SER A 212 -7.63 1.77 3.76
C SER A 212 -7.55 0.25 3.51
N CYS A 213 -7.79 -0.53 4.55
CA CYS A 213 -7.75 -1.99 4.52
C CYS A 213 -8.93 -2.59 5.27
N TRP A 214 -9.27 -3.85 4.97
CA TRP A 214 -10.35 -4.58 5.64
C TRP A 214 -10.09 -6.09 5.60
N GLY A 215 -10.04 -6.73 6.75
CA GLY A 215 -9.83 -8.17 6.93
C GLY A 215 -10.76 -9.07 6.11
N GLY A 216 -10.21 -10.17 5.57
CA GLY A 216 -10.98 -11.21 4.88
C GLY A 216 -11.44 -10.89 3.46
N THR A 217 -10.98 -9.78 2.87
CA THR A 217 -11.48 -9.33 1.56
C THR A 217 -10.64 -9.83 0.38
N PRO A 218 -11.26 -10.27 -0.71
CA PRO A 218 -10.57 -10.63 -1.95
C PRO A 218 -10.29 -9.40 -2.83
N VAL A 219 -9.35 -9.52 -3.77
CA VAL A 219 -8.92 -8.43 -4.66
C VAL A 219 -10.08 -7.85 -5.48
N GLU A 220 -11.11 -8.65 -5.76
CA GLU A 220 -12.29 -8.24 -6.50
C GLU A 220 -13.11 -7.17 -5.78
N ALA A 221 -13.13 -7.15 -4.45
CA ALA A 221 -13.83 -6.11 -3.69
C ALA A 221 -13.15 -4.74 -3.84
N TRP A 222 -11.82 -4.74 -4.02
CA TRP A 222 -10.95 -3.56 -4.17
C TRP A 222 -10.74 -3.12 -5.62
N SER A 223 -11.25 -3.90 -6.56
CA SER A 223 -11.11 -3.65 -8.00
C SER A 223 -12.35 -2.96 -8.54
N SER A 224 -12.18 -1.93 -9.37
CA SER A 224 -13.29 -1.30 -10.08
C SER A 224 -13.96 -2.28 -11.05
N ALA A 225 -15.25 -2.03 -11.36
CA ALA A 225 -16.00 -2.86 -12.32
C ALA A 225 -15.26 -3.01 -13.66
N ARG A 226 -14.76 -1.88 -14.17
CA ARG A 226 -14.01 -1.79 -15.44
C ARG A 226 -12.71 -2.60 -15.43
N SER A 227 -12.04 -2.74 -14.28
CA SER A 227 -10.82 -3.55 -14.17
C SER A 227 -11.14 -5.05 -14.14
N LEU A 228 -12.21 -5.44 -13.46
CA LEU A 228 -12.67 -6.83 -13.39
C LEU A 228 -13.20 -7.35 -14.72
N GLU A 229 -13.90 -6.51 -15.48
CA GLU A 229 -14.42 -6.86 -16.80
C GLU A 229 -13.30 -7.26 -17.79
N LYS A 230 -12.11 -6.64 -17.68
CA LYS A 230 -10.93 -7.02 -18.47
C LYS A 230 -10.46 -8.46 -18.21
N CYS A 231 -10.82 -9.01 -17.05
CA CYS A 231 -10.51 -10.37 -16.63
C CYS A 231 -11.71 -11.33 -16.75
N GLY A 232 -12.78 -10.92 -17.43
CA GLY A 232 -13.98 -11.75 -17.61
C GLY A 232 -14.88 -11.86 -16.37
N LEU A 233 -14.66 -11.01 -15.36
CA LEU A 233 -15.48 -10.95 -14.16
C LEU A 233 -16.45 -9.76 -14.25
N SER A 234 -17.76 -10.04 -14.36
CA SER A 234 -18.78 -8.98 -14.38
C SER A 234 -19.62 -8.97 -13.10
N ILE A 235 -20.02 -7.77 -12.68
CA ILE A 235 -20.89 -7.55 -11.50
C ILE A 235 -22.26 -8.21 -11.68
N HIS A 236 -22.73 -8.34 -12.92
CA HIS A 236 -23.98 -9.02 -13.24
C HIS A 236 -23.91 -10.53 -12.96
N ILE A 237 -22.79 -11.18 -13.29
CA ILE A 237 -22.57 -12.61 -13.04
C ILE A 237 -22.44 -12.88 -11.53
N GLU A 238 -21.77 -11.99 -10.80
CA GLU A 238 -21.60 -12.11 -9.36
C GLU A 238 -22.93 -12.02 -8.60
N ARG A 239 -23.78 -11.04 -8.93
CA ARG A 239 -25.15 -10.92 -8.38
C ARG A 239 -26.00 -12.18 -8.61
N GLN A 240 -25.83 -12.86 -9.75
CA GLN A 240 -26.56 -14.10 -10.04
C GLN A 240 -26.06 -15.28 -9.20
N LYS A 241 -24.74 -15.41 -8.98
CA LYS A 241 -24.15 -16.47 -8.15
C LYS A 241 -24.53 -16.36 -6.66
N ARG A 242 -24.77 -15.16 -6.14
CA ARG A 242 -25.18 -14.96 -4.74
C ARG A 242 -26.67 -15.17 -4.46
N ASN A 243 -27.53 -15.18 -5.48
CA ASN A 243 -28.95 -15.53 -5.32
C ASN A 243 -29.18 -17.02 -4.98
N THR A 244 -28.15 -17.88 -5.07
CA THR A 244 -28.27 -19.33 -4.82
C THR A 244 -27.68 -19.81 -3.50
N SER A 245 -27.14 -18.94 -2.65
CA SER A 245 -26.52 -19.33 -1.37
C SER A 245 -26.31 -18.11 -0.47
N TYR A 246 -27.35 -17.76 0.31
CA TYR A 246 -27.22 -16.85 1.44
C TYR A 246 -26.60 -17.63 2.61
N TYR A 247 -25.27 -17.74 2.64
CA TYR A 247 -24.56 -18.10 3.85
C TYR A 247 -24.06 -16.82 4.51
N ASP A 248 -24.68 -16.52 5.65
CA ASP A 248 -24.29 -15.50 6.62
C ASP A 248 -22.96 -15.92 7.27
N TYR A 249 -21.85 -15.43 6.74
CA TYR A 249 -20.54 -15.52 7.39
C TYR A 249 -20.19 -14.15 7.97
N SER A 250 -20.68 -13.87 9.16
CA SER A 250 -20.41 -12.67 9.96
C SER A 250 -18.97 -12.59 10.53
N TYR A 251 -17.99 -13.22 9.89
CA TYR A 251 -16.58 -13.24 10.31
C TYR A 251 -15.58 -12.79 9.21
N TYR A 252 -16.04 -12.59 7.97
CA TYR A 252 -15.18 -12.19 6.84
C TYR A 252 -15.64 -10.84 6.28
N GLY A 253 -14.70 -9.98 5.87
CA GLY A 253 -15.01 -8.71 5.23
C GLY A 253 -15.69 -8.85 3.86
N PRO A 254 -16.10 -7.74 3.24
CA PRO A 254 -16.89 -7.78 2.01
C PRO A 254 -16.17 -8.50 0.85
N GLU A 255 -16.82 -9.51 0.31
CA GLU A 255 -16.39 -10.19 -0.93
C GLU A 255 -17.10 -9.67 -2.17
N VAL A 256 -18.01 -8.70 -2.01
CA VAL A 256 -18.83 -8.20 -3.12
C VAL A 256 -17.94 -7.42 -4.08
N TYR A 257 -18.06 -7.69 -5.38
CA TYR A 257 -17.22 -7.05 -6.38
C TYR A 257 -17.35 -5.53 -6.32
N SER A 258 -16.20 -4.85 -6.35
CA SER A 258 -16.05 -3.40 -6.38
C SER A 258 -16.59 -2.62 -5.17
N VAL A 259 -17.15 -3.25 -4.14
CA VAL A 259 -17.81 -2.47 -3.08
C VAL A 259 -16.86 -1.68 -2.20
N LEU A 260 -15.61 -2.12 -2.08
CA LEU A 260 -14.56 -1.42 -1.33
C LEU A 260 -13.81 -0.44 -2.21
N TRP A 261 -13.61 -0.76 -3.49
CA TRP A 261 -13.19 0.23 -4.49
C TRP A 261 -14.10 1.47 -4.42
N ASN A 262 -15.41 1.24 -4.48
CA ASN A 262 -16.41 2.28 -4.53
C ASN A 262 -16.44 3.18 -3.29
N ALA A 263 -16.23 2.61 -2.10
CA ALA A 263 -16.43 3.32 -0.83
C ALA A 263 -15.15 3.77 -0.14
N MET A 264 -14.03 3.07 -0.35
CA MET A 264 -12.79 3.29 0.41
C MET A 264 -11.62 3.76 -0.47
N ILE A 265 -11.66 3.55 -1.79
CA ILE A 265 -10.58 3.95 -2.70
C ILE A 265 -11.00 5.08 -3.64
N HIS A 266 -12.16 4.95 -4.30
CA HIS A 266 -12.67 5.93 -5.25
C HIS A 266 -12.81 7.35 -4.65
N PRO A 267 -13.28 7.51 -3.39
CA PRO A 267 -13.28 8.84 -2.73
C PRO A 267 -11.91 9.50 -2.58
N LEU A 268 -10.84 8.70 -2.53
CA LEU A 268 -9.49 9.18 -2.31
C LEU A 268 -8.78 9.60 -3.61
N LEU A 269 -9.39 9.43 -4.79
CA LEU A 269 -8.71 9.64 -6.09
C LEU A 269 -8.22 11.07 -6.32
N ASN A 270 -8.82 12.06 -5.64
CA ASN A 270 -8.37 13.45 -5.69
C ASN A 270 -7.13 13.71 -4.83
N MET A 271 -6.79 12.81 -3.91
CA MET A 271 -5.59 12.92 -3.09
C MET A 271 -4.36 12.71 -3.96
N THR A 272 -3.51 13.74 -4.06
CA THR A 272 -2.20 13.59 -4.67
C THR A 272 -1.33 12.74 -3.74
N MET A 273 -0.72 11.67 -4.25
CA MET A 273 0.07 10.73 -3.43
C MET A 273 1.37 10.31 -4.11
N LYS A 274 2.30 9.80 -3.29
CA LYS A 274 3.59 9.29 -3.72
C LYS A 274 3.51 7.86 -4.23
N GLY A 275 2.75 7.00 -3.57
CA GLY A 275 2.71 5.57 -3.86
C GLY A 275 1.79 4.78 -2.96
N VAL A 276 1.73 3.47 -3.22
CA VAL A 276 0.87 2.52 -2.50
C VAL A 276 1.72 1.38 -1.93
N ILE A 277 1.37 0.90 -0.74
CA ILE A 277 1.77 -0.42 -0.26
C ILE A 277 0.54 -1.30 -0.03
N TRP A 278 0.65 -2.57 -0.42
CA TRP A 278 -0.49 -3.48 -0.53
C TRP A 278 -0.19 -4.83 0.12
N TYR A 279 -1.05 -5.32 1.01
CA TYR A 279 -0.92 -6.65 1.58
C TYR A 279 -2.24 -7.40 1.54
N GLN A 280 -2.41 -8.20 0.50
CA GLN A 280 -3.60 -9.02 0.27
C GLN A 280 -3.30 -10.22 -0.63
N GLY A 281 -4.12 -11.25 -0.48
CA GLY A 281 -4.22 -12.37 -1.40
C GLY A 281 -4.74 -13.64 -0.74
N GLU A 282 -4.75 -13.71 0.59
CA GLU A 282 -5.14 -14.91 1.33
C GLU A 282 -6.61 -15.27 1.04
N ALA A 283 -7.50 -14.29 0.92
CA ALA A 283 -8.90 -14.56 0.55
C ALA A 283 -9.04 -15.15 -0.87
N ASN A 284 -8.12 -14.81 -1.78
CA ASN A 284 -8.11 -15.34 -3.14
C ASN A 284 -7.52 -16.74 -3.26
N THR A 285 -6.99 -17.32 -2.18
CA THR A 285 -6.57 -18.73 -2.19
C THR A 285 -7.74 -19.67 -2.44
N ASN A 286 -8.96 -19.29 -2.05
CA ASN A 286 -10.17 -20.08 -2.21
C ASN A 286 -11.22 -19.42 -3.13
N LEU A 287 -10.95 -18.21 -3.64
CA LEU A 287 -11.84 -17.47 -4.52
C LEU A 287 -11.10 -16.98 -5.75
N ASN A 288 -11.54 -17.47 -6.93
CA ASN A 288 -10.99 -17.09 -8.24
C ASN A 288 -9.46 -17.18 -8.31
N THR A 289 -8.87 -18.18 -7.65
CA THR A 289 -7.41 -18.34 -7.47
C THR A 289 -6.65 -18.15 -8.78
N GLU A 290 -7.06 -18.87 -9.83
CA GLU A 290 -6.44 -18.83 -11.17
C GLU A 290 -6.59 -17.47 -11.89
N LEU A 291 -7.57 -16.65 -11.52
CA LEU A 291 -7.78 -15.33 -12.13
C LEU A 291 -6.96 -14.23 -11.46
N TYR A 292 -6.30 -14.52 -10.34
CA TYR A 292 -5.49 -13.54 -9.62
C TYR A 292 -4.35 -12.98 -10.49
N ASN A 293 -3.82 -13.77 -11.44
CA ASN A 293 -2.81 -13.31 -12.39
C ASN A 293 -3.31 -12.23 -13.36
N CYS A 294 -4.63 -12.05 -13.45
CA CYS A 294 -5.28 -11.03 -14.24
C CYS A 294 -5.79 -9.91 -13.34
N THR A 295 -6.58 -10.25 -12.32
CA THR A 295 -7.30 -9.26 -11.50
C THR A 295 -6.34 -8.36 -10.72
N PHE A 296 -5.27 -8.90 -10.13
CA PHE A 296 -4.33 -8.09 -9.37
C PHE A 296 -3.53 -7.09 -10.23
N PRO A 297 -2.90 -7.49 -11.35
CA PRO A 297 -2.28 -6.52 -12.27
C PRO A 297 -3.28 -5.53 -12.88
N ALA A 298 -4.51 -5.97 -13.18
CA ALA A 298 -5.55 -5.08 -13.71
C ALA A 298 -5.99 -4.03 -12.69
N MET A 299 -6.11 -4.40 -11.41
CA MET A 299 -6.39 -3.48 -10.31
C MET A 299 -5.29 -2.43 -10.19
N ILE A 300 -4.01 -2.84 -10.21
CA ILE A 300 -2.87 -1.91 -10.12
C ILE A 300 -2.90 -0.87 -11.25
N GLU A 301 -3.10 -1.32 -12.49
CA GLU A 301 -3.16 -0.43 -13.65
C GLU A 301 -4.37 0.52 -13.59
N ASP A 302 -5.50 0.02 -13.11
CA ASP A 302 -6.70 0.82 -12.96
C ASP A 302 -6.55 1.87 -11.86
N TRP A 303 -6.03 1.51 -10.69
CA TRP A 303 -5.74 2.46 -9.62
C TRP A 303 -4.77 3.55 -10.10
N ARG A 304 -3.70 3.18 -10.79
CA ARG A 304 -2.78 4.13 -11.42
C ARG A 304 -3.46 5.09 -12.37
N THR A 305 -4.40 4.59 -13.15
CA THR A 305 -5.20 5.41 -14.05
C THR A 305 -6.05 6.39 -13.27
N SER A 306 -6.85 5.88 -12.35
CA SER A 306 -7.86 6.66 -11.64
C SER A 306 -7.25 7.69 -10.71
N PHE A 307 -6.17 7.37 -9.99
CA PHE A 307 -5.50 8.36 -9.14
C PHE A 307 -4.80 9.43 -9.97
N HIS A 308 -4.20 9.07 -11.12
CA HIS A 308 -3.63 10.06 -12.03
C HIS A 308 -4.71 11.00 -12.56
N GLU A 309 -5.86 10.48 -12.98
CA GLU A 309 -6.98 11.29 -13.50
C GLU A 309 -7.65 12.13 -12.41
N GLY A 310 -7.98 11.54 -11.26
CA GLY A 310 -8.65 12.22 -10.15
C GLY A 310 -7.83 13.35 -9.54
N SER A 311 -6.52 13.18 -9.48
CA SER A 311 -5.57 14.20 -9.03
C SER A 311 -5.16 15.19 -10.13
N GLU A 312 -5.87 15.27 -11.26
CA GLU A 312 -5.55 16.18 -12.38
C GLU A 312 -4.12 16.03 -12.90
N GLY A 313 -3.66 14.79 -12.99
CA GLY A 313 -2.34 14.39 -13.47
C GLY A 313 -1.22 14.58 -12.46
N GLN A 314 -1.51 14.92 -11.20
CA GLN A 314 -0.47 15.24 -10.21
C GLN A 314 0.11 14.01 -9.51
N THR A 315 -0.69 12.97 -9.28
CA THR A 315 -0.18 11.65 -8.91
C THR A 315 0.49 11.02 -10.12
N ASP A 316 1.73 10.58 -9.99
CA ASP A 316 2.51 9.99 -11.09
C ASP A 316 1.77 8.79 -11.70
N ARG A 317 1.63 8.75 -13.04
CA ARG A 317 0.89 7.69 -13.74
C ARG A 317 1.41 6.28 -13.42
N TYR A 318 2.69 6.15 -13.10
CA TYR A 318 3.32 4.90 -12.75
C TYR A 318 3.87 4.95 -11.33
N PHE A 319 3.17 5.60 -10.39
CA PHE A 319 3.62 5.68 -8.99
C PHE A 319 4.05 4.30 -8.43
N PRO A 320 5.04 4.26 -7.52
CA PRO A 320 5.50 3.02 -6.91
C PRO A 320 4.35 2.25 -6.24
N PHE A 321 4.19 0.98 -6.61
CA PHE A 321 3.19 0.09 -6.02
C PHE A 321 3.90 -1.10 -5.38
N GLY A 322 3.99 -1.08 -4.05
CA GLY A 322 4.58 -2.15 -3.26
C GLY A 322 3.56 -3.21 -2.90
N PHE A 323 3.92 -4.49 -2.96
CA PHE A 323 3.09 -5.55 -2.40
C PHE A 323 3.89 -6.55 -1.57
N VAL A 324 3.22 -7.23 -0.64
CA VAL A 324 3.82 -8.29 0.17
C VAL A 324 3.47 -9.66 -0.41
N GLN A 325 4.49 -10.47 -0.72
CA GLN A 325 4.30 -11.86 -1.11
C GLN A 325 3.72 -12.63 0.07
N LEU A 326 2.63 -13.39 -0.14
CA LEU A 326 1.93 -14.05 0.97
C LEU A 326 2.83 -14.98 1.79
N SER A 327 2.67 -14.95 3.11
CA SER A 327 3.20 -15.99 4.00
C SER A 327 2.30 -17.24 3.96
N THR A 328 2.81 -18.38 4.42
CA THR A 328 2.02 -19.62 4.51
C THR A 328 1.17 -19.55 5.77
N ASN A 329 -0.07 -20.05 5.73
CA ASN A 329 -0.99 -19.94 6.87
C ASN A 329 -1.51 -21.27 7.43
N GLN A 330 -1.15 -22.38 6.82
CA GLN A 330 -1.61 -23.69 7.24
C GLN A 330 -0.48 -24.70 7.12
N LYS A 331 -0.31 -25.49 8.18
CA LYS A 331 0.62 -26.60 8.20
C LYS A 331 -0.01 -27.78 7.48
N SER A 332 0.75 -28.39 6.57
CA SER A 332 0.34 -29.62 5.88
C SER A 332 -0.91 -29.50 5.01
N GLU A 333 -1.20 -28.30 4.50
CA GLU A 333 -2.23 -28.14 3.46
C GLU A 333 -1.73 -28.80 2.16
N SER A 334 -2.57 -29.66 1.56
CA SER A 334 -2.20 -30.44 0.38
C SER A 334 -2.58 -29.77 -0.94
N ASN A 335 -3.18 -28.57 -0.90
CA ASN A 335 -3.50 -27.80 -2.09
C ASN A 335 -2.37 -26.81 -2.39
N ASP A 336 -2.25 -26.45 -3.67
CA ASP A 336 -1.20 -25.54 -4.15
C ASP A 336 -1.67 -24.08 -4.14
N ASN A 337 -2.76 -23.73 -3.47
CA ASN A 337 -3.41 -22.42 -3.60
C ASN A 337 -2.50 -21.25 -3.18
N PHE A 338 -1.78 -21.38 -2.07
CA PHE A 338 -0.80 -20.37 -1.63
C PHE A 338 0.37 -20.21 -2.62
N PRO A 339 1.07 -21.29 -3.02
CA PRO A 339 2.05 -21.24 -4.09
C PRO A 339 1.52 -20.60 -5.40
N ILE A 340 0.30 -20.95 -5.81
CA ILE A 340 -0.37 -20.41 -7.00
C ILE A 340 -0.60 -18.90 -6.85
N ILE A 341 -1.16 -18.44 -5.73
CA ILE A 341 -1.35 -17.00 -5.49
C ILE A 341 -0.01 -16.26 -5.48
N ARG A 342 1.05 -16.79 -4.86
CA ARG A 342 2.39 -16.16 -4.90
C ARG A 342 2.94 -16.02 -6.31
N TRP A 343 2.70 -17.01 -7.16
CA TRP A 343 3.06 -16.95 -8.58
C TRP A 343 2.26 -15.85 -9.28
N HIS A 344 0.95 -15.83 -9.06
CA HIS A 344 0.03 -14.85 -9.63
C HIS A 344 0.25 -13.41 -9.12
N GLN A 345 0.73 -13.22 -7.88
CA GLN A 345 1.14 -11.92 -7.34
C GLN A 345 2.24 -11.28 -8.18
N THR A 346 3.01 -12.07 -8.94
CA THR A 346 4.02 -11.59 -9.89
C THR A 346 3.53 -11.53 -11.33
N ALA A 347 2.22 -11.62 -11.57
CA ALA A 347 1.61 -11.72 -12.89
C ALA A 347 2.16 -12.89 -13.73
N ASP A 348 2.57 -13.97 -13.07
CA ASP A 348 3.19 -15.18 -13.64
C ASP A 348 4.59 -14.98 -14.24
N PHE A 349 5.36 -14.02 -13.71
CA PHE A 349 6.75 -13.81 -14.12
C PHE A 349 7.78 -14.38 -13.13
N GLY A 350 7.41 -14.55 -11.86
CA GLY A 350 8.32 -14.94 -10.78
C GLY A 350 9.17 -13.82 -10.21
N TYR A 351 9.01 -12.58 -10.69
CA TYR A 351 9.72 -11.40 -10.21
C TYR A 351 8.89 -10.12 -10.42
N ALA A 352 9.20 -9.10 -9.63
CA ALA A 352 8.68 -7.74 -9.76
C ALA A 352 9.84 -6.73 -9.60
N PRO A 353 9.85 -5.59 -10.34
CA PRO A 353 8.89 -5.23 -11.38
C PRO A 353 9.01 -6.11 -12.62
N ASN A 354 7.94 -6.18 -13.42
CA ASN A 354 7.93 -6.90 -14.69
C ASN A 354 7.16 -6.13 -15.77
N SER A 355 7.04 -6.69 -16.98
CA SER A 355 6.44 -5.99 -18.12
C SER A 355 4.95 -5.68 -17.95
N ARG A 356 4.21 -6.46 -17.14
CA ARG A 356 2.79 -6.24 -16.80
C ARG A 356 2.60 -5.32 -15.59
N MET A 357 3.60 -5.25 -14.72
CA MET A 357 3.56 -4.49 -13.48
C MET A 357 4.82 -3.62 -13.36
N ARG A 358 4.85 -2.50 -14.09
CA ARG A 358 5.98 -1.55 -14.06
C ARG A 358 6.02 -0.82 -12.73
N ASN A 359 7.20 -0.37 -12.30
CA ASN A 359 7.41 0.36 -11.05
C ASN A 359 6.68 -0.25 -9.83
N THR A 360 6.65 -1.59 -9.78
CA THR A 360 6.20 -2.33 -8.61
C THR A 360 7.38 -2.92 -7.88
N PHE A 361 7.24 -3.10 -6.57
CA PHE A 361 8.24 -3.75 -5.74
C PHE A 361 7.55 -4.77 -4.84
N MET A 362 8.28 -5.82 -4.49
CA MET A 362 7.76 -6.94 -3.72
C MET A 362 8.58 -7.10 -2.44
N ALA A 363 7.91 -7.09 -1.30
CA ALA A 363 8.46 -7.59 -0.05
C ALA A 363 8.20 -9.09 0.05
N VAL A 364 9.23 -9.89 0.38
CA VAL A 364 9.09 -11.35 0.51
C VAL A 364 8.79 -11.67 1.97
N ALA A 365 7.69 -12.36 2.23
CA ALA A 365 7.28 -12.77 3.57
C ALA A 365 7.02 -14.29 3.72
N ILE A 366 7.43 -15.09 2.73
CA ILE A 366 7.14 -16.53 2.66
C ILE A 366 7.65 -17.33 3.87
N ASP A 367 8.76 -16.90 4.47
CA ASP A 367 9.46 -17.53 5.58
C ASP A 367 9.21 -16.85 6.93
N LEU A 368 8.25 -15.92 6.99
CA LEU A 368 7.90 -15.15 8.19
C LEU A 368 6.68 -15.72 8.93
N CYS A 369 6.24 -16.92 8.58
CA CYS A 369 5.15 -17.62 9.27
C CYS A 369 5.53 -17.89 10.73
N ASP A 370 4.65 -17.52 11.66
CA ASP A 370 4.77 -17.84 13.09
C ASP A 370 3.64 -18.79 13.50
N GLU A 371 3.97 -20.08 13.68
CA GLU A 371 3.02 -21.12 14.11
C GLU A 371 2.44 -20.86 15.52
N THR A 372 3.09 -20.00 16.32
CA THR A 372 2.70 -19.70 17.70
C THR A 372 1.93 -18.40 17.85
N SER A 373 1.68 -17.69 16.73
CA SER A 373 0.98 -16.42 16.74
C SER A 373 -0.47 -16.56 17.27
N PRO A 374 -0.90 -15.74 18.23
CA PRO A 374 -2.28 -15.74 18.73
C PRO A 374 -3.28 -15.16 17.72
N TYR A 375 -2.78 -14.55 16.63
CA TYR A 375 -3.57 -13.91 15.58
C TYR A 375 -3.68 -14.78 14.32
N GLY A 376 -3.29 -16.06 14.44
CA GLY A 376 -3.23 -17.02 13.35
C GLY A 376 -1.84 -17.14 12.73
N TRP A 377 -1.60 -18.29 12.12
CA TRP A 377 -0.37 -18.69 11.41
C TRP A 377 0.02 -17.74 10.27
N CYS A 378 -0.93 -16.91 9.81
CA CYS A 378 -0.82 -15.91 8.74
C CYS A 378 0.06 -14.70 9.09
N VAL A 379 0.34 -14.47 10.37
CA VAL A 379 0.80 -13.17 10.82
C VAL A 379 2.30 -13.07 10.77
N CYS A 380 2.80 -12.12 9.99
CA CYS A 380 4.19 -11.65 10.09
C CYS A 380 4.35 -10.89 11.40
N VAL A 381 4.58 -11.60 12.51
CA VAL A 381 4.81 -10.94 13.81
C VAL A 381 6.21 -10.27 13.85
N GLY A 382 7.13 -10.68 12.96
CA GLY A 382 8.53 -10.23 12.90
C GLY A 382 8.85 -9.17 11.83
N LEU A 383 8.54 -7.91 12.10
CA LEU A 383 9.16 -6.76 11.42
C LEU A 383 10.25 -6.17 12.33
N VAL A 384 11.49 -6.63 12.18
CA VAL A 384 12.63 -6.10 12.93
C VAL A 384 13.36 -5.04 12.09
N SER A 385 13.32 -3.77 12.51
CA SER A 385 14.14 -2.72 11.89
C SER A 385 15.60 -2.88 12.33
N LEU A 386 16.48 -3.30 11.42
CA LEU A 386 17.93 -3.31 11.63
C LEU A 386 18.56 -2.07 10.98
N ARG A 387 18.99 -1.11 11.81
CA ARG A 387 19.80 0.04 11.38
C ARG A 387 21.16 -0.45 10.86
N ARG A 388 21.46 -0.29 9.57
CA ARG A 388 22.84 -0.18 9.07
C ARG A 388 23.00 0.93 8.03
N GLN A 389 24.01 1.76 8.28
CA GLN A 389 24.47 2.90 7.49
C GLN A 389 25.07 2.45 6.14
N ALA A 390 24.49 2.87 5.01
CA ALA A 390 25.19 3.16 3.75
C ALA A 390 24.25 3.86 2.75
N PRO A 391 24.73 4.81 1.93
CA PRO A 391 23.87 5.59 1.03
C PRO A 391 23.73 4.91 -0.33
N VAL A 392 22.52 4.47 -0.70
CA VAL A 392 22.19 4.09 -2.08
C VAL A 392 20.81 4.64 -2.44
N ARG A 393 20.71 5.10 -3.70
CA ARG A 393 19.57 5.79 -4.31
C ARG A 393 18.24 5.06 -4.10
N VAL A 394 17.21 5.88 -3.89
CA VAL A 394 15.83 5.57 -3.48
C VAL A 394 15.23 4.34 -4.18
N ALA A 395 15.32 3.22 -3.48
CA ALA A 395 14.30 2.18 -3.41
C ALA A 395 14.20 1.86 -1.92
N ALA A 396 13.10 2.23 -1.28
CA ALA A 396 12.86 1.88 0.11
C ALA A 396 12.57 0.37 0.18
N ALA A 397 13.64 -0.43 0.22
CA ALA A 397 13.54 -1.83 0.58
C ALA A 397 13.26 -1.89 2.09
N VAL A 398 12.04 -2.25 2.47
CA VAL A 398 11.79 -2.81 3.80
C VAL A 398 12.52 -4.15 3.82
N VAL A 399 13.73 -4.15 4.36
CA VAL A 399 14.49 -5.39 4.59
C VAL A 399 13.89 -6.05 5.83
N LEU A 400 13.06 -7.06 5.57
CA LEU A 400 12.61 -8.05 6.53
C LEU A 400 13.71 -9.10 6.69
N ASP A 401 14.79 -8.77 7.40
CA ASP A 401 15.85 -9.74 7.68
C ASP A 401 15.57 -10.50 8.98
N CYS A 402 15.24 -11.78 8.84
CA CYS A 402 15.50 -12.79 9.87
C CYS A 402 17.02 -12.89 10.07
N LEU A 403 17.49 -12.75 11.31
CA LEU A 403 18.87 -13.07 11.68
C LEU A 403 19.26 -14.47 11.15
N PRO A 404 20.29 -14.63 10.30
CA PRO A 404 21.16 -15.77 10.47
C PRO A 404 22.00 -15.47 11.71
N LEU A 405 21.98 -16.39 12.68
CA LEU A 405 23.00 -16.49 13.71
C LEU A 405 24.38 -16.36 13.05
N LEU A 406 24.94 -15.16 13.09
CA LEU A 406 26.33 -14.90 12.77
C LEU A 406 27.10 -15.51 13.93
N VAL A 407 27.42 -16.80 13.82
CA VAL A 407 28.45 -17.41 14.65
C VAL A 407 29.73 -16.66 14.31
N LYS A 408 30.06 -15.65 15.11
CA LYS A 408 31.40 -15.09 15.17
C LYS A 408 32.32 -16.23 15.58
N ALA A 409 32.96 -16.88 14.62
CA ALA A 409 34.13 -17.69 14.88
C ALA A 409 35.19 -16.75 15.46
N LYS A 410 35.33 -16.77 16.78
CA LYS A 410 36.39 -16.08 17.50
C LYS A 410 37.64 -16.93 17.30
N CYS A 411 38.55 -16.50 16.43
CA CYS A 411 39.89 -17.07 16.37
C CYS A 411 40.56 -16.83 17.73
N VAL A 412 40.67 -17.87 18.55
CA VAL A 412 41.55 -17.87 19.71
C VAL A 412 42.83 -18.56 19.25
N ASN A 413 43.87 -17.77 19.04
CA ASN A 413 45.21 -18.29 18.76
C ASN A 413 45.74 -19.01 20.01
N GLY A 414 45.80 -20.33 19.95
CA GLY A 414 46.93 -21.08 20.50
C GLY A 414 47.87 -21.38 19.34
N ASP A 415 49.11 -20.93 19.43
CA ASP A 415 50.24 -21.37 18.61
C ASP A 415 50.39 -20.74 17.20
N GLY A 416 50.49 -19.41 17.16
CA GLY A 416 51.69 -18.74 16.62
C GLY A 416 52.22 -19.06 15.22
N LYS A 417 51.41 -19.41 14.21
CA LYS A 417 51.83 -19.38 12.79
C LYS A 417 50.74 -18.81 11.90
N GLY A 418 51.04 -17.70 11.23
CA GLY A 418 50.08 -16.79 10.59
C GLY A 418 49.36 -17.30 9.34
N CYS A 419 48.13 -16.82 9.13
CA CYS A 419 47.39 -16.97 7.89
C CYS A 419 47.85 -15.94 6.85
N LYS A 420 48.42 -16.39 5.73
CA LYS A 420 48.54 -15.61 4.49
C LYS A 420 47.45 -16.09 3.51
N LEU A 421 46.65 -15.15 2.99
CA LEU A 421 45.82 -15.40 1.81
C LEU A 421 46.68 -15.20 0.56
N HIS A 422 46.76 -16.23 -0.28
CA HIS A 422 47.21 -16.11 -1.67
C HIS A 422 46.00 -16.28 -2.58
N THR A 423 45.76 -15.31 -3.46
CA THR A 423 44.82 -15.43 -4.58
C THR A 423 45.62 -15.47 -5.87
N GLU A 424 45.56 -16.58 -6.60
CA GLU A 424 45.97 -16.65 -8.00
C GLU A 424 44.84 -17.23 -8.86
N ARG A 425 44.78 -16.74 -10.10
CA ARG A 425 43.69 -16.90 -11.06
C ARG A 425 43.49 -18.35 -11.53
N SER A 426 42.24 -18.58 -11.96
CA SER A 426 41.71 -19.65 -12.82
C SER A 426 41.28 -20.95 -12.12
N GLY A 427 39.97 -21.22 -12.19
CA GLY A 427 39.28 -22.50 -11.96
C GLY A 427 39.93 -23.48 -10.99
N GLY A 428 39.66 -23.32 -9.70
CA GLY A 428 40.10 -24.24 -8.66
C GLY A 428 38.92 -24.88 -7.92
N ILE A 429 39.02 -26.18 -7.68
CA ILE A 429 38.17 -26.93 -6.74
C ILE A 429 38.59 -26.54 -5.33
N VAL A 430 37.64 -26.21 -4.46
CA VAL A 430 37.88 -25.93 -3.04
C VAL A 430 37.23 -27.02 -2.20
N ASP A 431 38.03 -27.65 -1.35
CA ASP A 431 37.56 -28.61 -0.34
C ASP A 431 37.27 -27.84 0.96
N LEU A 432 36.03 -27.91 1.44
CA LEU A 432 35.59 -27.31 2.70
C LEU A 432 35.27 -28.43 3.69
N GLU A 433 35.88 -28.37 4.87
CA GLU A 433 35.67 -29.36 5.93
C GLU A 433 34.75 -28.80 7.01
N LEU A 434 33.59 -29.44 7.20
CA LEU A 434 32.60 -29.10 8.21
C LEU A 434 32.22 -30.37 8.97
N ALA A 435 32.44 -30.39 10.29
CA ALA A 435 32.10 -31.52 11.17
C ALA A 435 32.60 -32.89 10.64
N GLY A 436 33.87 -32.96 10.22
CA GLY A 436 34.53 -34.19 9.76
C GLY A 436 34.06 -34.70 8.39
N HIS A 437 33.35 -33.89 7.62
CA HIS A 437 32.94 -34.21 6.25
C HIS A 437 33.57 -33.23 5.27
N VAL A 438 34.21 -33.76 4.22
CA VAL A 438 34.86 -32.98 3.16
C VAL A 438 33.87 -32.76 2.02
N MET A 439 33.54 -31.50 1.75
CA MET A 439 32.69 -31.09 0.63
C MET A 439 33.53 -30.48 -0.48
N ARG A 440 33.35 -30.98 -1.71
CA ARG A 440 34.12 -30.57 -2.89
C ARG A 440 33.29 -29.63 -3.77
N VAL A 441 33.72 -28.38 -3.94
CA VAL A 441 32.96 -27.35 -4.69
C VAL A 441 33.76 -26.87 -5.90
N THR A 442 33.10 -26.82 -7.07
CA THR A 442 33.69 -26.30 -8.32
C THR A 442 33.11 -24.92 -8.65
N ALA A 443 33.93 -23.87 -8.66
CA ALA A 443 33.52 -22.55 -9.10
C ALA A 443 33.54 -22.45 -10.64
N LEU A 444 32.42 -22.08 -11.26
CA LEU A 444 32.32 -21.78 -12.69
C LEU A 444 32.20 -20.27 -12.91
N THR A 445 33.22 -19.67 -13.50
CA THR A 445 33.17 -18.30 -14.04
C THR A 445 33.08 -18.36 -15.56
N SER A 446 32.01 -17.81 -16.16
CA SER A 446 31.98 -17.52 -17.60
C SER A 446 32.10 -16.01 -17.82
N VAL A 447 33.08 -15.58 -18.63
CA VAL A 447 33.25 -14.18 -19.04
C VAL A 447 32.58 -14.01 -20.40
N ASP A 448 31.53 -13.20 -20.47
CA ASP A 448 30.96 -12.75 -21.75
C ASP A 448 31.66 -11.45 -22.17
N ARG A 449 32.18 -11.39 -23.39
CA ARG A 449 33.20 -10.41 -23.81
C ARG A 449 32.67 -9.23 -24.62
N GLN A 450 31.36 -8.94 -24.57
CA GLN A 450 30.78 -7.84 -25.36
C GLN A 450 30.13 -6.67 -24.60
N VAL A 451 30.11 -6.65 -23.27
CA VAL A 451 29.73 -5.44 -22.51
C VAL A 451 30.62 -5.36 -21.27
N GLY A 452 31.37 -4.26 -21.13
CA GLY A 452 32.33 -4.02 -20.03
C GLY A 452 31.68 -3.78 -18.66
N LEU A 453 30.91 -4.74 -18.17
CA LEU A 453 30.32 -4.77 -16.83
C LEU A 453 30.64 -6.12 -16.18
N ALA A 454 31.41 -6.09 -15.08
CA ALA A 454 31.59 -7.26 -14.24
C ALA A 454 30.27 -7.54 -13.51
N VAL A 455 29.52 -8.55 -13.94
CA VAL A 455 28.35 -9.06 -13.22
C VAL A 455 28.84 -10.17 -12.30
N GLU A 456 28.87 -9.91 -11.00
CA GLU A 456 28.98 -10.98 -10.00
C GLU A 456 27.68 -11.77 -10.01
N ARG A 457 27.70 -12.98 -10.60
CA ARG A 457 26.61 -13.94 -10.43
C ARG A 457 26.88 -14.77 -9.19
N VAL A 458 26.19 -14.47 -8.10
CA VAL A 458 26.16 -15.33 -6.91
C VAL A 458 25.32 -16.56 -7.23
N ALA A 459 25.94 -17.74 -7.21
CA ALA A 459 25.21 -19.00 -7.28
C ALA A 459 24.56 -19.26 -5.90
N PHE A 460 23.24 -19.31 -5.85
CA PHE A 460 22.53 -19.81 -4.67
C PHE A 460 22.57 -21.34 -4.67
N VAL A 461 23.23 -21.94 -3.67
CA VAL A 461 23.03 -23.36 -3.33
C VAL A 461 21.93 -23.41 -2.27
N ARG A 462 20.69 -23.71 -2.67
CA ARG A 462 19.59 -24.02 -1.74
C ARG A 462 19.71 -25.50 -1.31
N SER A 463 19.98 -25.71 -0.02
CA SER A 463 19.78 -26.93 0.79
C SER A 463 19.93 -28.32 0.12
N LEU A 464 20.87 -29.14 0.60
CA LEU A 464 20.79 -30.60 0.47
C LEU A 464 19.83 -31.17 1.53
N HIS A 465 18.86 -31.97 1.12
CA HIS A 465 18.20 -32.93 2.00
C HIS A 465 18.93 -34.28 1.86
N CYS A 466 19.51 -34.79 2.95
CA CYS A 466 20.02 -36.16 3.01
C CYS A 466 19.19 -36.94 4.03
N ALA A 467 18.55 -38.01 3.56
CA ALA A 467 17.93 -39.02 4.40
C ALA A 467 18.78 -40.30 4.28
N GLY A 468 19.65 -40.56 5.26
CA GLY A 468 20.57 -41.70 5.25
C GLY A 468 21.70 -41.60 4.21
N ARG A 469 22.32 -42.75 3.87
CA ARG A 469 23.54 -42.85 3.02
C ARG A 469 23.31 -42.65 1.51
N LEU A 470 22.32 -41.85 1.09
CA LEU A 470 22.10 -41.51 -0.31
C LEU A 470 21.65 -40.05 -0.44
N CYS A 471 22.40 -39.24 -1.20
CA CYS A 471 21.95 -37.90 -1.59
C CYS A 471 21.78 -37.89 -3.13
N VAL A 472 20.60 -37.47 -3.62
CA VAL A 472 20.26 -37.45 -5.06
C VAL A 472 20.26 -36.00 -5.55
N MET A 473 21.07 -35.70 -6.57
CA MET A 473 20.98 -34.44 -7.33
C MET A 473 19.82 -34.53 -8.35
N GLN A 474 18.77 -33.72 -8.19
CA GLN A 474 17.85 -33.46 -9.31
C GLN A 474 18.44 -32.39 -10.23
N ARG A 475 18.89 -32.80 -11.41
CA ARG A 475 19.35 -31.92 -12.49
C ARG A 475 18.16 -31.67 -13.43
N TRP A 476 17.49 -30.52 -13.32
CA TRP A 476 16.50 -30.13 -14.33
C TRP A 476 17.23 -29.67 -15.61
N ARG A 477 17.09 -30.47 -16.68
CA ARG A 477 17.53 -30.09 -18.04
C ARG A 477 16.54 -29.06 -18.60
N LYS A 478 17.07 -27.90 -19.01
CA LYS A 478 16.42 -27.00 -19.99
C LYS A 478 15.97 -27.82 -21.20
N ARG A 479 14.67 -27.87 -21.49
CA ARG A 479 14.18 -28.06 -22.86
C ARG A 479 13.90 -26.68 -23.43
N SER A 480 14.65 -26.32 -24.46
CA SER A 480 14.41 -25.14 -25.27
C SER A 480 13.15 -25.38 -26.10
N TYR A 481 12.17 -24.47 -26.03
CA TYR A 481 11.32 -24.03 -27.13
C TYR A 481 10.89 -22.60 -26.87
#